data_AF-A0A0R3RCC1-F1
#
_entry.id   AF-A0A0R3RCC1-F1
#
_cell.length_a   1.000
_cell.length_b   1.000
_cell.length_c   1.000
_cell.angle_alpha   90.00
_cell.angle_beta   90.00
_cell.angle_gamma   90.00
#
_symmetry.space_group_name_H-M   'P 1'
#
loop_
_entity.id
_entity.type
_entity.pdbx_description
1 polymer ?
#
loop_
_entity_poly.entity_id
_entity_poly.type
_entity_poly.pdbx_seq_one_letter_code
_entity_poly.pdbx_strand_id
1 'polypeptide(L)'
;CVKIFDDKTGPPADQQLLSAKKDAVVTPSNGHTFLKPTTNLTCASKKSTGCHPPRRDRSLVRTFLRRHAERQTPLVFGTDLVEYLQKTGEDVPLILKKCVEVIEMHGIVTGVYRQCGIQSNIQKLRNGFDSGHLPDLRDEAILKDIHSVSSLLKQYFRQLPNPLFTFELYPEFIVS
;
A
#
# COMPACT_ATOMS: atom_id res chain seq x y z
N CYS A 1 -38.73 -24.17 -9.12
CA CYS A 1 -39.45 -23.66 -10.30
C CYS A 1 -38.51 -22.71 -11.02
N VAL A 2 -37.66 -23.26 -11.90
CA VAL A 2 -36.59 -22.56 -12.61
C VAL A 2 -36.96 -22.58 -14.09
N LYS A 3 -37.07 -21.40 -14.70
CA LYS A 3 -37.07 -21.19 -16.17
C LYS A 3 -35.87 -20.27 -16.41
N ILE A 4 -34.71 -20.78 -16.84
CA ILE A 4 -34.33 -21.05 -18.24
C ILE A 4 -34.80 -19.95 -19.19
N PHE A 5 -33.84 -19.12 -19.61
CA PHE A 5 -33.83 -18.46 -20.90
C PHE A 5 -32.43 -18.59 -21.49
N ASP A 6 -32.40 -19.31 -22.61
CA ASP A 6 -31.28 -19.55 -23.50
C ASP A 6 -31.05 -18.36 -24.46
N ASP A 7 -29.76 -18.21 -24.80
CA ASP A 7 -29.16 -17.93 -26.12
C ASP A 7 -29.47 -16.63 -26.90
N LYS A 8 -28.38 -15.87 -27.16
CA LYS A 8 -28.12 -15.19 -28.45
C LYS A 8 -26.61 -15.05 -28.68
N THR A 9 -26.11 -15.84 -29.64
CA THR A 9 -24.83 -15.74 -30.37
C THR A 9 -24.75 -14.53 -31.33
N GLY A 10 -23.52 -14.03 -31.59
CA GLY A 10 -23.15 -13.20 -32.75
C GLY A 10 -21.65 -12.84 -32.80
N PRO A 11 -21.01 -12.63 -33.98
CA PRO A 11 -19.71 -13.24 -34.35
C PRO A 11 -18.53 -12.22 -34.62
N PRO A 12 -17.32 -12.68 -35.06
CA PRO A 12 -16.05 -11.95 -35.02
C PRO A 12 -15.57 -11.39 -36.39
N ALA A 13 -14.57 -10.50 -36.37
CA ALA A 13 -13.76 -10.03 -37.51
C ALA A 13 -12.56 -9.21 -36.93
N ASP A 14 -11.37 -9.08 -37.50
CA ASP A 14 -10.63 -9.78 -38.55
C ASP A 14 -9.16 -9.30 -38.47
N GLN A 15 -8.32 -10.00 -39.20
CA GLN A 15 -6.86 -10.06 -39.21
C GLN A 15 -6.14 -8.91 -39.98
N GLN A 16 -4.83 -8.75 -39.71
CA GLN A 16 -3.69 -8.42 -40.62
C GLN A 16 -2.70 -7.37 -40.05
N LEU A 17 -1.42 -7.25 -40.42
CA LEU A 17 -0.26 -8.12 -40.74
C LEU A 17 0.86 -7.14 -41.21
N LEU A 18 2.08 -7.28 -40.65
CA LEU A 18 3.45 -6.98 -41.18
C LEU A 18 3.62 -6.00 -42.39
N SER A 19 4.59 -5.08 -42.48
CA SER A 19 6.06 -5.25 -42.41
C SER A 19 6.79 -4.03 -43.05
N ALA A 20 8.06 -3.80 -42.66
CA ALA A 20 9.27 -3.50 -43.49
C ALA A 20 10.36 -2.92 -42.56
N LYS A 21 11.54 -3.52 -42.27
CA LYS A 21 12.74 -3.85 -43.11
C LYS A 21 13.24 -2.60 -43.88
N LYS A 22 14.53 -2.21 -43.95
CA LYS A 22 15.84 -2.87 -43.70
C LYS A 22 16.99 -1.86 -44.01
N ASP A 23 18.16 -1.95 -43.37
CA ASP A 23 19.53 -2.18 -43.95
C ASP A 23 20.47 -1.01 -43.58
N ALA A 24 21.80 -1.05 -43.40
CA ALA A 24 22.86 -2.07 -43.30
C ALA A 24 24.12 -1.37 -42.70
N VAL A 25 24.87 -1.97 -41.75
CA VAL A 25 26.25 -2.55 -41.85
C VAL A 25 27.42 -1.58 -42.17
N VAL A 26 28.47 -1.58 -41.32
CA VAL A 26 29.94 -1.69 -41.60
C VAL A 26 30.80 -1.06 -40.46
N THR A 27 31.75 -1.84 -39.92
CA THR A 27 32.89 -1.52 -38.98
C THR A 27 34.17 -1.19 -39.82
N PRO A 28 35.40 -0.79 -39.37
CA PRO A 28 36.02 -0.86 -38.02
C PRO A 28 37.05 0.23 -37.57
N SER A 29 37.39 0.17 -36.25
CA SER A 29 38.69 0.33 -35.53
C SER A 29 39.72 1.48 -35.71
N ASN A 30 40.10 2.05 -34.54
CA ASN A 30 41.44 2.31 -33.96
C ASN A 30 42.19 3.68 -34.08
N GLY A 31 42.67 4.13 -32.91
CA GLY A 31 43.79 5.06 -32.66
C GLY A 31 43.43 6.30 -31.80
N HIS A 32 44.21 6.87 -30.88
CA HIS A 32 45.30 6.49 -29.96
C HIS A 32 45.64 7.79 -29.16
N THR A 33 46.07 7.69 -27.88
CA THR A 33 46.86 8.69 -27.08
C THR A 33 46.22 10.07 -26.74
N PHE A 34 46.47 10.82 -25.65
CA PHE A 34 47.18 10.73 -24.34
C PHE A 34 47.11 12.13 -23.66
N LEU A 35 47.28 12.21 -22.32
CA LEU A 35 47.51 13.41 -21.45
C LEU A 35 46.30 14.26 -21.03
N LYS A 36 46.09 14.77 -19.80
CA LYS A 36 46.67 14.67 -18.43
C LYS A 36 45.68 15.41 -17.48
N PRO A 37 45.58 15.08 -16.17
CA PRO A 37 44.89 15.90 -15.17
C PRO A 37 45.88 16.82 -14.41
N THR A 38 45.50 18.07 -14.15
CA THR A 38 46.28 19.00 -13.31
C THR A 38 45.41 19.68 -12.27
N THR A 39 45.94 19.67 -11.05
CA THR A 39 45.50 20.26 -9.79
C THR A 39 45.28 21.77 -9.86
N ASN A 40 44.55 22.35 -8.88
CA ASN A 40 45.09 23.37 -7.97
C ASN A 40 44.13 23.67 -6.80
N LEU A 41 44.70 23.61 -5.59
CA LEU A 41 44.15 24.22 -4.37
C LEU A 41 44.50 25.72 -4.35
N THR A 42 43.62 26.56 -3.78
CA THR A 42 44.04 27.69 -2.93
C THR A 42 42.94 28.09 -1.95
N CYS A 43 43.41 28.49 -0.78
CA CYS A 43 42.69 28.92 0.41
C CYS A 43 42.55 30.46 0.45
N ALA A 44 41.49 30.97 1.09
CA ALA A 44 41.47 32.32 1.64
C ALA A 44 40.53 32.38 2.86
N SER A 45 41.10 32.86 3.97
CA SER A 45 40.48 33.02 5.28
C SER A 45 40.15 34.50 5.51
N LYS A 46 38.96 34.84 6.06
CA LYS A 46 38.72 36.10 6.79
C LYS A 46 37.73 35.88 7.96
N LYS A 47 38.21 36.12 9.19
CA LYS A 47 37.50 36.37 10.48
C LYS A 47 36.62 37.64 10.34
N SER A 48 35.61 38.00 11.16
CA SER A 48 35.02 37.67 12.47
C SER A 48 33.68 38.45 12.51
N THR A 49 32.60 38.08 13.20
CA THR A 49 32.30 38.35 14.63
C THR A 49 30.89 37.82 14.94
N GLY A 50 30.62 37.41 16.19
CA GLY A 50 29.25 37.22 16.69
C GLY A 50 28.90 35.78 17.10
N CYS A 51 29.30 35.38 18.30
CA CYS A 51 28.86 34.15 18.93
C CYS A 51 27.46 34.35 19.54
N HIS A 52 26.41 34.31 18.73
CA HIS A 52 25.07 34.05 19.26
C HIS A 52 24.80 32.55 19.16
N PRO A 53 24.38 31.87 20.25
CA PRO A 53 23.93 30.49 20.13
C PRO A 53 22.78 30.46 19.12
N PRO A 54 22.75 29.48 18.19
CA PRO A 54 21.59 29.32 17.33
C PRO A 54 20.36 29.19 18.24
N ARG A 55 19.35 30.05 18.03
CA ARG A 55 18.05 29.92 18.69
C ARG A 55 17.64 28.47 18.55
N ARG A 56 17.42 27.75 19.67
CA ARG A 56 16.84 26.40 19.67
C ARG A 56 15.61 26.43 18.78
N ASP A 57 15.73 25.89 17.57
CA ASP A 57 14.63 25.85 16.65
C ASP A 57 13.60 24.85 17.20
N ARG A 58 12.53 25.41 17.78
CA ARG A 58 11.41 24.66 18.34
C ARG A 58 10.75 23.77 17.28
N SER A 59 11.02 24.02 15.99
CA SER A 59 10.58 23.17 14.87
C SER A 59 11.22 21.79 14.90
N LEU A 60 12.50 21.66 15.29
CA LEU A 60 13.18 20.37 15.32
C LEU A 60 12.67 19.49 16.46
N VAL A 61 12.40 20.06 17.63
CA VAL A 61 11.78 19.32 18.75
C VAL A 61 10.39 18.84 18.37
N ARG A 62 9.59 19.69 17.71
CA ARG A 62 8.26 19.30 17.22
C ARG A 62 8.33 18.20 16.16
N THR A 63 9.30 18.26 15.27
CA THR A 63 9.52 17.25 14.22
C THR A 63 10.07 15.94 14.80
N PHE A 64 10.93 16.00 15.81
CA PHE A 64 11.46 14.85 16.54
C PHE A 64 10.39 14.16 17.37
N LEU A 65 9.58 14.91 18.14
CA LEU A 65 8.47 14.36 18.92
C LEU A 65 7.41 13.74 18.00
N ARG A 66 7.10 14.37 16.86
CA ARG A 66 6.21 13.82 15.84
C ARG A 66 6.74 12.52 15.25
N ARG A 67 8.03 12.45 14.88
CA ARG A 67 8.66 11.17 14.45
C ARG A 67 8.66 10.11 15.54
N HIS A 68 8.79 10.50 16.81
CA HIS A 68 8.74 9.55 17.93
C HIS A 68 7.33 9.02 18.20
N ALA A 69 6.30 9.82 17.93
CA ALA A 69 4.90 9.39 18.00
C ALA A 69 4.50 8.51 16.80
N GLU A 70 4.94 8.86 15.58
CA GLU A 70 4.76 8.03 14.37
C GLU A 70 5.48 6.67 14.45
N ARG A 71 6.48 6.54 15.34
CA ARG A 71 7.16 5.25 15.63
C ARG A 71 6.44 4.35 16.63
N GLN A 72 5.35 4.81 17.25
CA GLN A 72 4.66 4.05 18.32
C GLN A 72 3.36 3.40 17.88
N THR A 73 2.78 3.80 16.74
CA THR A 73 1.58 3.15 16.23
C THR A 73 1.96 1.77 15.69
N PRO A 74 1.41 0.67 16.22
CA PRO A 74 1.68 -0.66 15.68
C PRO A 74 1.17 -0.74 14.24
N LEU A 75 1.80 -1.62 13.44
CA LEU A 75 1.25 -1.99 12.15
C LEU A 75 -0.17 -2.55 12.35
N VAL A 76 -1.04 -2.33 11.38
CA VAL A 76 -2.40 -2.87 11.45
C VAL A 76 -2.37 -4.34 11.08
N PHE A 77 -1.63 -4.68 10.04
CA PHE A 77 -1.53 -6.04 9.54
C PHE A 77 -0.36 -6.80 10.17
N GLY A 78 -0.61 -8.04 10.61
CA GLY A 78 0.43 -8.91 11.16
C GLY A 78 0.77 -8.67 12.63
N THR A 79 0.16 -7.67 13.28
CA THR A 79 0.26 -7.46 14.73
C THR A 79 -0.80 -8.30 15.45
N ASP A 80 -0.44 -8.82 16.62
CA ASP A 80 -1.39 -9.52 17.47
C ASP A 80 -2.57 -8.62 17.84
N LEU A 81 -3.78 -9.19 17.86
CA LEU A 81 -5.00 -8.42 18.06
C LEU A 81 -5.02 -7.77 19.45
N VAL A 82 -4.64 -8.50 20.50
CA VAL A 82 -4.65 -7.98 21.87
C VAL A 82 -3.62 -6.87 22.02
N GLU A 83 -2.41 -7.09 21.50
CA GLU A 83 -1.35 -6.07 21.49
C GLU A 83 -1.78 -4.80 20.75
N TYR A 84 -2.42 -4.94 19.59
CA TYR A 84 -2.90 -3.81 18.79
C TYR A 84 -3.93 -2.97 19.57
N LEU A 85 -4.91 -3.62 20.20
CA LEU A 85 -5.96 -2.95 20.98
C LEU A 85 -5.40 -2.24 22.22
N GLN A 86 -4.47 -2.87 22.93
CA GLN A 86 -3.80 -2.25 24.09
C GLN A 86 -3.02 -0.99 23.71
N LYS A 87 -2.33 -1.01 22.56
CA LYS A 87 -1.55 0.14 22.07
C LYS A 87 -2.41 1.28 21.54
N THR A 88 -3.53 0.96 20.91
CA THR A 88 -4.44 1.95 20.32
C THR A 88 -5.46 2.49 21.32
N GLY A 89 -5.76 1.72 22.38
CA GLY A 89 -6.81 2.05 23.34
C GLY A 89 -8.23 1.89 22.79
N GLU A 90 -8.37 1.19 21.66
CA GLU A 90 -9.65 0.92 21.03
C GLU A 90 -10.18 -0.46 21.46
N ASP A 91 -11.51 -0.61 21.53
CA ASP A 91 -12.14 -1.92 21.79
C ASP A 91 -12.14 -2.83 20.55
N VAL A 92 -12.14 -2.22 19.36
CA VAL A 92 -12.20 -2.91 18.06
C VAL A 92 -11.29 -2.17 17.07
N PRO A 93 -10.48 -2.87 16.24
CA PRO A 93 -9.58 -2.22 15.30
C PRO A 93 -10.32 -1.31 14.32
N LEU A 94 -9.77 -0.11 14.06
CA LEU A 94 -10.38 0.87 13.16
C LEU A 94 -10.61 0.34 11.75
N ILE A 95 -9.73 -0.56 11.26
CA ILE A 95 -9.91 -1.23 9.97
C ILE A 95 -11.22 -2.00 9.91
N LEU A 96 -11.62 -2.69 10.99
CA LEU A 96 -12.89 -3.41 11.05
C LEU A 96 -14.05 -2.44 11.02
N LYS A 97 -14.04 -1.43 11.91
CA LYS A 97 -15.11 -0.42 12.00
C LYS A 97 -15.37 0.23 10.64
N LYS A 98 -14.31 0.69 9.96
CA LYS A 98 -14.41 1.43 8.70
C LYS A 98 -14.77 0.55 7.51
N CYS A 99 -14.18 -0.64 7.39
CA CYS A 99 -14.49 -1.52 6.28
C CYS A 99 -15.93 -2.05 6.38
N VAL A 100 -16.37 -2.43 7.58
CA VAL A 100 -17.74 -2.93 7.81
C VAL A 100 -18.77 -1.85 7.50
N GLU A 101 -18.58 -0.62 8.01
CA GLU A 101 -19.46 0.52 7.74
C GLU A 101 -19.70 0.71 6.23
N VAL A 102 -18.62 0.68 5.43
CA VAL A 102 -18.69 0.89 3.99
C VAL A 102 -19.33 -0.29 3.26
N ILE A 103 -19.04 -1.52 3.68
CA ILE A 103 -19.64 -2.73 3.09
C ILE A 103 -21.13 -2.81 3.44
N GLU A 104 -21.56 -2.40 4.63
CA GLU A 104 -22.98 -2.34 4.97
C GLU A 104 -23.73 -1.31 4.13
N MET A 105 -23.11 -0.15 3.87
CA MET A 105 -23.72 0.92 3.07
C MET A 105 -23.73 0.65 1.57
N HIS A 106 -22.67 0.04 1.02
CA HIS A 106 -22.44 -0.07 -0.43
C HIS A 106 -22.24 -1.51 -0.92
N GLY A 107 -22.25 -2.50 -0.04
CA GLY A 107 -21.97 -3.91 -0.34
C GLY A 107 -23.18 -4.73 -0.78
N ILE A 108 -24.32 -4.10 -1.08
CA ILE A 108 -25.45 -4.80 -1.74
C ILE A 108 -25.11 -4.96 -3.23
N VAL A 109 -24.11 -5.81 -3.49
CA VAL A 109 -23.65 -6.18 -4.84
C VAL A 109 -23.47 -7.69 -4.93
N THR A 110 -23.48 -8.23 -6.15
CA THR A 110 -23.31 -9.66 -6.37
C THR A 110 -21.96 -10.14 -5.87
N GLY A 111 -21.95 -11.11 -4.94
CA GLY A 111 -20.73 -11.82 -4.57
C GLY A 111 -19.74 -11.06 -3.69
N VAL A 112 -20.20 -10.12 -2.85
CA VAL A 112 -19.35 -9.57 -1.76
C VAL A 112 -18.78 -10.69 -0.91
N TYR A 113 -17.53 -10.51 -0.45
CA TYR A 113 -16.71 -11.50 0.23
C TYR A 113 -16.32 -12.74 -0.59
N ARG A 114 -17.08 -13.13 -1.62
CA ARG A 114 -16.75 -14.22 -2.55
C ARG A 114 -15.78 -13.76 -3.65
N GLN A 115 -16.09 -12.65 -4.32
CA GLN A 115 -15.26 -12.07 -5.38
C GLN A 115 -14.05 -11.33 -4.80
N CYS A 116 -12.94 -11.40 -5.53
CA CYS A 116 -11.71 -10.67 -5.20
C CYS A 116 -11.76 -9.26 -5.79
N GLY A 117 -11.27 -8.28 -5.03
CA GLY A 117 -11.06 -6.93 -5.53
C GLY A 117 -9.78 -6.80 -6.36
N ILE A 118 -9.58 -5.61 -6.92
CA ILE A 118 -8.39 -5.27 -7.69
C ILE A 118 -7.17 -5.21 -6.76
N GLN A 119 -6.15 -6.03 -7.04
CA GLN A 119 -5.00 -6.20 -6.15
C GLN A 119 -4.25 -4.89 -5.85
N SER A 120 -4.13 -3.98 -6.82
CA SER A 120 -3.48 -2.67 -6.62
C SER A 120 -4.27 -1.77 -5.67
N ASN A 121 -5.60 -1.80 -5.72
CA ASN A 121 -6.46 -1.07 -4.78
C ASN A 121 -6.34 -1.65 -3.38
N ILE A 122 -6.36 -2.98 -3.24
CA ILE A 122 -6.15 -3.65 -1.95
C ILE A 122 -4.82 -3.22 -1.32
N GLN A 123 -3.72 -3.19 -2.10
CA GLN A 123 -2.42 -2.77 -1.58
C GLN A 123 -2.39 -1.29 -1.18
N LYS A 124 -3.02 -0.40 -1.97
CA LYS A 124 -3.14 1.02 -1.63
C LYS A 124 -3.87 1.20 -0.29
N LEU A 125 -5.01 0.52 -0.12
CA LEU A 125 -5.79 0.58 1.13
C LEU A 125 -4.97 0.05 2.31
N ARG A 126 -4.32 -1.11 2.14
CA ARG A 126 -3.45 -1.72 3.16
C ARG A 126 -2.39 -0.75 3.64
N ASN A 127 -1.68 -0.12 2.71
CA ASN A 127 -0.62 0.85 3.03
C ASN A 127 -1.17 2.09 3.76
N GLY A 128 -2.37 2.56 3.40
CA GLY A 128 -3.04 3.64 4.13
C GLY A 128 -3.27 3.29 5.60
N PHE A 129 -3.83 2.10 5.86
CA PHE A 129 -4.03 1.62 7.23
C PHE A 129 -2.71 1.43 8.00
N ASP A 130 -1.70 0.77 7.42
CA ASP A 130 -0.42 0.51 8.09
C ASP A 130 0.38 1.78 8.38
N SER A 131 0.26 2.82 7.55
CA SER A 131 0.96 4.10 7.74
C SER A 131 0.25 5.06 8.70
N GLY A 132 -0.92 4.68 9.23
CA GLY A 132 -1.79 5.56 10.02
C GLY A 132 -2.47 6.66 9.20
N HIS A 133 -2.26 6.71 7.87
CA HIS A 133 -2.98 7.58 6.96
C HIS A 133 -4.25 6.89 6.47
N LEU A 134 -5.29 6.91 7.33
CA LEU A 134 -6.57 6.26 7.07
C LEU A 134 -7.12 6.68 5.69
N PRO A 135 -7.29 5.73 4.74
CA PRO A 135 -7.83 6.05 3.44
C PRO A 135 -9.31 6.44 3.56
N ASP A 136 -9.76 7.39 2.76
CA ASP A 136 -11.18 7.72 2.66
C ASP A 136 -11.91 6.63 1.88
N LEU A 137 -12.50 5.68 2.60
CA LEU A 137 -13.22 4.56 1.99
C LEU A 137 -14.54 4.96 1.32
N ARG A 138 -14.97 6.23 1.44
CA ARG A 138 -16.16 6.76 0.76
C ARG A 138 -15.84 7.41 -0.58
N ASP A 139 -14.57 7.44 -0.99
CA ASP A 139 -14.17 7.89 -2.33
C ASP A 139 -14.85 7.03 -3.41
N GLU A 140 -15.46 7.69 -4.40
CA GLU A 140 -16.10 7.09 -5.57
C GLU A 140 -15.21 6.05 -6.26
N ALA A 141 -13.89 6.27 -6.30
CA ALA A 141 -12.95 5.32 -6.87
C ALA A 141 -12.92 3.98 -6.11
N ILE A 142 -13.07 4.02 -4.78
CA ILE A 142 -13.11 2.85 -3.90
C ILE A 142 -14.51 2.21 -3.94
N LEU A 143 -15.57 3.01 -3.94
CA LEU A 143 -16.96 2.52 -3.99
C LEU A 143 -17.24 1.72 -5.27
N LYS A 144 -16.62 2.08 -6.40
CA LYS A 144 -16.68 1.30 -7.65
C LYS A 144 -16.05 -0.09 -7.54
N ASP A 145 -15.18 -0.32 -6.57
CA ASP A 145 -14.48 -1.59 -6.32
C ASP A 145 -14.63 -2.00 -4.84
N ILE A 146 -15.88 -2.13 -4.39
CA ILE A 146 -16.20 -2.58 -3.02
C ILE A 146 -15.60 -3.96 -2.68
N HIS A 147 -15.33 -4.79 -3.70
CA HIS A 147 -14.66 -6.08 -3.53
C HIS A 147 -13.25 -5.93 -2.97
N SER A 148 -12.55 -4.82 -3.24
CA SER A 148 -11.24 -4.52 -2.63
C SER A 148 -11.34 -4.28 -1.13
N VAL A 149 -12.37 -3.57 -0.66
CA VAL A 149 -12.61 -3.36 0.78
C VAL A 149 -12.90 -4.69 1.47
N SER A 150 -13.77 -5.53 0.89
CA SER A 150 -14.04 -6.87 1.44
C SER A 150 -12.81 -7.78 1.43
N SER A 151 -11.96 -7.67 0.40
CA SER A 151 -10.73 -8.46 0.27
C SER A 151 -9.66 -8.02 1.27
N LEU A 152 -9.55 -6.72 1.52
CA LEU A 152 -8.71 -6.14 2.55
C LEU A 152 -9.13 -6.63 3.94
N LEU A 153 -10.43 -6.62 4.23
CA LEU A 153 -10.97 -7.09 5.51
C LEU A 153 -10.69 -8.58 5.74
N LYS A 154 -10.86 -9.41 4.72
CA LYS A 154 -10.45 -10.83 4.76
C LYS A 154 -8.95 -11.00 4.96
N GLN A 155 -8.14 -10.15 4.31
CA GLN A 155 -6.69 -10.19 4.45
C GLN A 155 -6.24 -9.86 5.88
N TYR A 156 -6.92 -8.94 6.57
CA TYR A 156 -6.63 -8.60 7.95
C TYR A 156 -6.72 -9.83 8.86
N PHE A 157 -7.86 -10.52 8.86
CA PHE A 157 -8.06 -11.72 9.70
C PHE A 157 -7.07 -12.85 9.38
N ARG A 158 -6.72 -13.04 8.09
CA ARG A 158 -5.75 -14.05 7.67
C ARG A 158 -4.32 -13.76 8.12
N GLN A 159 -4.00 -12.50 8.38
CA GLN A 159 -2.65 -12.08 8.79
C GLN A 159 -2.49 -11.99 10.30
N LEU A 160 -3.55 -12.24 11.09
CA LEU A 160 -3.42 -12.28 12.54
C LEU A 160 -2.48 -13.42 12.96
N PRO A 161 -1.49 -13.17 13.84
CA PRO A 161 -0.61 -14.22 14.37
C PRO A 161 -1.37 -15.31 15.11
N ASN A 162 -2.38 -14.91 15.88
CA ASN A 162 -3.37 -15.80 16.49
C ASN A 162 -4.71 -15.58 15.78
N PRO A 163 -5.33 -16.60 15.17
CA PRO A 163 -6.60 -16.44 14.46
C PRO A 163 -7.68 -15.93 15.40
N LEU A 164 -8.71 -15.30 14.83
CA LEU A 164 -9.82 -14.73 15.59
C LEU A 164 -10.50 -15.77 16.51
N PHE A 165 -10.68 -16.99 16.00
CA PHE A 165 -11.04 -18.16 16.79
C PHE A 165 -9.76 -18.86 17.24
N THR A 166 -9.16 -18.31 18.29
CA THR A 166 -7.83 -18.65 18.83
C THR A 166 -7.47 -20.14 18.77
N PHE A 167 -6.17 -20.43 18.67
CA PHE A 167 -5.69 -21.83 18.65
C PHE A 167 -6.12 -22.65 19.87
N GLU A 168 -6.22 -22.01 21.03
CA GLU A 168 -6.59 -22.64 22.30
C GLU A 168 -8.02 -23.18 22.29
N LEU A 169 -8.96 -22.43 21.68
CA LEU A 169 -10.38 -22.77 21.64
C LEU A 169 -10.76 -23.63 20.42
N TYR A 170 -9.84 -23.85 19.48
CA TYR A 170 -10.10 -24.61 18.27
C TYR A 170 -10.69 -26.02 18.51
N PRO A 171 -10.19 -26.83 19.47
CA PRO A 171 -10.79 -28.13 19.77
C PRO A 171 -12.26 -28.06 20.19
N GLU A 172 -12.66 -26.99 20.88
CA GLU A 172 -14.03 -26.79 21.33
C GLU A 172 -14.96 -26.44 20.17
N PHE A 173 -14.47 -25.65 19.19
CA PHE A 173 -15.26 -25.26 18.01
C PHE A 173 -15.52 -26.38 17.00
N ILE A 174 -14.69 -27.43 16.96
CA ILE A 174 -14.83 -28.53 15.98
C ILE A 174 -15.60 -29.73 16.50
N VAL A 175 -15.80 -29.81 17.82
CA VAL A 175 -16.52 -30.91 18.48
C VAL A 175 -18.01 -30.57 18.67
N SER A 176 -18.38 -29.28 18.63
CA SER A 176 -19.76 -28.78 18.69
C SER A 176 -20.52 -29.01 17.39
#